data_AF-A0A2H0Z057-F1
#
_entry.id   AF-A0A2H0Z057-F1
#
_cell.length_a   1.000
_cell.length_b   1.000
_cell.length_c   1.000
_cell.angle_alpha   90.00
_cell.angle_beta   90.00
_cell.angle_gamma   90.00
#
_symmetry.space_group_name_H-M   'P 1'
#
loop_
_entity.id
_entity.type
_entity.pdbx_description
1 polymer ?
#
loop_
_entity_poly.entity_id
_entity_poly.type
_entity_poly.pdbx_seq_one_letter_code
_entity_poly.pdbx_strand_id
1 'polypeptide(L)'
;MEDNSRNREVCLSILKEFTHNESLLKHAFAVETCVRAYAEKFREDVEYWGNVALLHDFDYEKYPTTEEHPFMGEKILHERG
;
A
#
# COMPACT_ATOMS: atom_id res chain seq x y z
N MET A 1 -10.94 6.69 16.69
CA MET A 1 -10.74 5.89 15.47
C MET A 1 -9.35 5.32 15.56
N GLU A 2 -9.22 4.03 15.31
CA GLU A 2 -7.95 3.30 15.39
C GLU A 2 -7.06 3.79 14.23
N ASP A 3 -5.80 4.16 14.51
CA ASP A 3 -4.87 4.59 13.45
C ASP A 3 -4.31 3.34 12.75
N ASN A 4 -4.87 3.00 11.59
CA ASN A 4 -4.42 1.85 10.81
C ASN A 4 -3.18 2.15 9.96
N SER A 5 -2.75 3.41 9.85
CA SER A 5 -1.63 3.77 8.97
C SER A 5 -0.27 3.22 9.45
N ARG A 6 -0.18 2.72 10.69
CA ARG A 6 0.97 1.94 11.22
C ARG A 6 0.70 0.45 11.35
N ASN A 7 -0.51 -0.02 11.03
CA ASN A 7 -0.87 -1.43 11.16
C ASN A 7 -0.67 -2.18 9.84
N ARG A 8 0.49 -2.83 9.72
CA ARG A 8 0.85 -3.60 8.52
C ARG A 8 -0.12 -4.73 8.21
N GLU A 9 -0.72 -5.36 9.22
CA GLU A 9 -1.65 -6.48 9.00
C GLU A 9 -2.94 -6.02 8.32
N VAL A 10 -3.46 -4.85 8.73
CA VAL A 10 -4.61 -4.21 8.08
C VAL A 10 -4.26 -3.85 6.63
N CYS A 11 -3.13 -3.17 6.40
CA CYS A 11 -2.69 -2.80 5.05
C CYS A 11 -2.46 -4.04 4.16
N LEU A 12 -1.87 -5.10 4.70
CA LEU A 12 -1.66 -6.36 3.97
C LEU A 12 -2.98 -7.03 3.60
N SER A 13 -4.00 -6.96 4.47
CA SER A 13 -5.32 -7.49 4.16
C SER A 13 -5.99 -6.75 3.01
N ILE A 14 -5.87 -5.42 2.96
CA ILE A 14 -6.38 -4.59 1.87
C ILE A 14 -5.64 -4.94 0.58
N LEU A 15 -4.30 -5.00 0.58
CA LEU A 15 -3.54 -5.37 -0.61
C LEU A 15 -4.01 -6.71 -1.20
N LYS A 16 -4.15 -7.74 -0.35
CA LYS A 16 -4.56 -9.08 -0.79
C LYS A 16 -6.02 -9.18 -1.23
N GLU A 17 -6.87 -8.23 -0.87
CA GLU A 17 -8.26 -8.16 -1.33
C GLU A 17 -8.37 -7.63 -2.77
N PHE A 18 -7.49 -6.71 -3.16
CA PHE A 18 -7.55 -6.05 -4.47
C PHE A 18 -6.50 -6.55 -5.47
N THR A 19 -5.40 -7.12 -4.98
CA THR A 19 -4.31 -7.65 -5.80
C THR A 19 -4.15 -9.16 -5.58
N HIS A 20 -4.38 -9.95 -6.62
CA HIS A 20 -4.25 -11.41 -6.61
C HIS A 20 -3.10 -11.90 -7.49
N ASN A 21 -2.62 -11.06 -8.41
CA ASN A 21 -1.49 -11.37 -9.28
C ASN A 21 -0.19 -11.46 -8.46
N GLU A 22 0.46 -12.63 -8.51
CA GLU A 22 1.71 -12.85 -7.76
C GLU A 22 2.83 -11.88 -8.11
N SER A 23 2.91 -11.42 -9.37
CA SER A 23 3.94 -10.47 -9.80
C SER A 23 3.69 -9.08 -9.20
N LEU A 24 2.43 -8.66 -9.12
CA LEU A 24 2.05 -7.38 -8.48
C LEU A 24 2.26 -7.44 -6.96
N LEU A 25 1.95 -8.57 -6.32
CA LEU A 25 2.25 -8.78 -4.90
C LEU A 25 3.75 -8.71 -4.61
N LYS A 26 4.57 -9.39 -5.44
CA LYS A 26 6.04 -9.33 -5.33
C LYS A 26 6.57 -7.91 -5.53
N HIS A 27 6.00 -7.15 -6.47
CA HIS A 27 6.31 -5.74 -6.67
C HIS A 27 6.01 -4.91 -5.42
N ALA A 28 4.81 -5.02 -4.86
CA ALA A 28 4.43 -4.30 -3.63
C ALA A 28 5.39 -4.61 -2.46
N PHE A 29 5.75 -5.88 -2.25
CA PHE A 29 6.69 -6.26 -1.19
C PHE A 29 8.12 -5.76 -1.43
N ALA A 30 8.57 -5.74 -2.69
CA ALA A 30 9.88 -5.19 -3.04
C ALA A 30 9.94 -3.69 -2.77
N VAL A 31 8.89 -2.95 -3.18
CA VAL A 31 8.77 -1.50 -2.95
C VAL A 31 8.68 -1.20 -1.45
N GLU A 32 7.86 -1.93 -0.68
CA GLU A 32 7.81 -1.84 0.78
C GLU A 32 9.21 -1.98 1.40
N THR A 33 9.95 -3.02 1.00
CA THR A 33 11.30 -3.28 1.53
C THR A 33 12.25 -2.12 1.26
N CYS A 34 12.25 -1.59 0.03
CA CYS A 34 13.08 -0.43 -0.34
C CYS A 34 12.71 0.83 0.45
N VAL A 35 11.41 1.12 0.58
CA VAL A 35 10.94 2.33 1.26
C VAL A 35 11.17 2.25 2.76
N ARG A 36 11.02 1.09 3.40
CA ARG A 36 11.39 0.89 4.81
C ARG A 36 12.86 1.19 5.05
N ALA A 37 13.75 0.71 4.19
CA ALA A 37 15.19 1.01 4.27
C ALA A 37 15.49 2.52 4.09
N TYR A 38 14.73 3.20 3.22
CA TYR A 38 14.84 4.66 3.10
C TYR A 38 14.32 5.39 4.33
N ALA A 39 13.19 4.97 4.90
CA ALA A 39 12.64 5.57 6.12
C ALA A 39 13.66 5.47 7.27
N GLU A 40 14.29 4.31 7.47
CA GLU A 40 15.38 4.16 8.45
C GLU A 40 16.56 5.10 8.17
N LYS A 41 17.02 5.15 6.90
CA LYS A 41 18.15 6.02 6.49
C LYS A 41 17.87 7.49 6.74
N PHE A 42 16.64 7.94 6.53
CA PHE A 42 16.23 9.34 6.70
C PHE A 42 15.67 9.65 8.09
N ARG A 43 15.60 8.66 9.00
CA ARG A 43 15.05 8.78 10.37
C ARG A 43 13.56 9.16 10.39
N GLU A 44 12.81 8.59 9.46
CA GLU A 44 11.36 8.74 9.32
C GLU A 44 10.61 7.58 9.99
N ASP A 45 9.27 7.67 10.03
CA ASP A 45 8.39 6.60 10.53
C ASP A 45 8.36 5.40 9.57
N VAL A 46 9.11 4.35 9.94
CA VAL A 46 9.28 3.13 9.13
C VAL A 46 7.98 2.39 8.89
N GLU A 47 7.08 2.33 9.88
CA GLU A 47 5.81 1.61 9.73
C GLU A 47 4.85 2.38 8.84
N TYR A 48 4.76 3.70 9.02
CA TYR A 48 3.96 4.55 8.15
C TYR A 48 4.43 4.48 6.69
N TRP A 49 5.72 4.73 6.45
CA TRP A 49 6.25 4.72 5.08
C TRP A 49 6.25 3.33 4.45
N GLY A 50 6.45 2.28 5.25
CA GLY A 50 6.29 0.89 4.80
C GLY A 50 4.86 0.60 4.33
N ASN A 51 3.85 1.05 5.07
CA ASN A 51 2.45 0.84 4.71
C ASN A 51 2.01 1.68 3.51
N VAL A 52 2.48 2.93 3.40
CA VAL A 52 2.28 3.75 2.19
C VAL A 52 2.85 3.04 0.96
N ALA A 53 4.06 2.50 1.08
CA ALA A 53 4.70 1.75 -0.01
C ALA A 53 3.99 0.44 -0.33
N LEU A 54 3.50 -0.28 0.68
CA LEU A 54 2.77 -1.53 0.49
C LEU A 54 1.47 -1.33 -0.30
N LEU A 55 0.80 -0.20 -0.10
CA LEU A 55 -0.50 0.12 -0.68
C LEU A 55 -0.43 1.07 -1.90
N HIS A 56 0.74 1.46 -2.40
CA HIS A 56 0.82 2.51 -3.42
C HIS A 56 -0.02 2.22 -4.69
N ASP A 57 -0.07 0.96 -5.14
CA ASP A 57 -0.74 0.53 -6.38
C ASP A 57 -1.76 -0.61 -6.15
N PHE A 58 -2.29 -0.77 -4.93
CA PHE A 58 -3.13 -1.94 -4.60
C PHE A 58 -4.42 -2.05 -5.42
N ASP A 59 -4.91 -0.93 -5.96
CA ASP A 59 -6.14 -0.84 -6.76
C ASP A 59 -5.91 -1.13 -8.24
N TYR A 60 -4.65 -1.10 -8.71
CA TYR A 60 -4.28 -1.18 -10.13
C TYR A 60 -4.81 -2.43 -10.83
N GLU A 61 -4.76 -3.61 -10.20
CA GLU A 61 -5.21 -4.86 -10.83
C GLU A 61 -6.71 -4.82 -11.19
N LYS A 62 -7.52 -4.18 -10.34
CA LYS A 62 -8.97 -4.08 -10.51
C LYS A 62 -9.38 -2.86 -11.32
N TYR A 63 -8.58 -1.80 -11.28
CA TYR A 63 -8.86 -0.49 -11.86
C TYR A 63 -7.64 0.05 -12.65
N PRO A 64 -7.22 -0.60 -13.76
CA PRO A 64 -5.93 -0.32 -14.40
C PRO A 64 -5.89 0.95 -15.25
N THR A 65 -7.04 1.61 -15.48
CA THR A 65 -7.09 2.79 -16.35
C THR A 65 -6.52 4.01 -15.65
N THR A 66 -5.97 4.95 -16.42
CA THR A 66 -5.39 6.19 -15.89
C THR A 66 -6.43 7.12 -15.27
N GLU A 67 -7.69 6.95 -15.63
CA GLU A 67 -8.84 7.66 -15.09
C GLU A 67 -9.29 7.08 -13.75
N GLU A 68 -9.00 5.81 -13.47
CA GLU A 68 -9.44 5.12 -12.25
C GLU A 68 -8.32 4.94 -11.23
N HIS A 69 -7.14 4.46 -11.62
CA HIS A 69 -5.97 4.37 -10.73
C HIS A 69 -5.18 5.69 -10.79
N PRO A 70 -4.82 6.28 -9.63
CA PRO A 70 -4.93 5.75 -8.26
C PRO A 70 -6.18 6.21 -7.47
N PHE A 71 -7.15 6.87 -8.14
CA PHE A 71 -8.30 7.52 -7.49
C PHE A 71 -9.26 6.55 -6.81
N MET A 72 -9.43 5.34 -7.35
CA MET A 72 -10.21 4.30 -6.69
C MET A 72 -9.55 3.86 -5.39
N GLY A 73 -8.22 3.68 -5.39
CA GLY A 73 -7.43 3.40 -4.20
C GLY A 73 -7.57 4.48 -3.13
N GLU A 74 -7.46 5.76 -3.51
CA GLU A 74 -7.68 6.91 -2.61
C GLU A 74 -9.04 6.82 -1.92
N LYS A 75 -10.12 6.63 -2.70
CA LYS A 75 -11.48 6.51 -2.18
C LYS A 75 -11.63 5.35 -1.20
N ILE A 76 -11.09 4.19 -1.55
CA ILE A 76 -11.14 2.98 -0.72
C ILE A 76 -10.41 3.20 0.62
N LEU A 77 -9.23 3.83 0.59
CA LEU A 77 -8.45 4.13 1.80
C LEU A 77 -9.11 5.21 2.66
N HIS A 78 -9.78 6.20 2.08
CA HIS A 78 -10.55 7.17 2.85
C HIS A 78 -11.72 6.53 3.62
N GLU A 79 -12.35 5.50 3.04
CA GLU A 79 -13.49 4.81 3.67
C GLU A 79 -13.05 3.75 4.70
N ARG A 80 -11.85 3.17 4.57
CA ARG A 80 -11.44 1.95 5.29
C ARG A 80 -10.08 2.03 6.00
N GLY A 81 -9.29 3.06 5.75
CA GLY A 81 -7.93 3.26 6.28
C GLY A 81 -7.87 4.05 7.58
#